data_AF-A0A5P8E4P0-F1
#
_entry.id   AF-A0A5P8E4P0-F1
#
_cell.length_a   1.000
_cell.length_b   1.000
_cell.length_c   1.000
_cell.angle_alpha   90.00
_cell.angle_beta   90.00
_cell.angle_gamma   90.00
#
_symmetry.space_group_name_H-M   'P 1'
#
loop_
_entity.id
_entity.type
_entity.pdbx_description
1 polymer ?
#
loop_
_entity_poly.entity_id
_entity_poly.type
_entity_poly.pdbx_seq_one_letter_code
_entity_poly.pdbx_strand_id
1 'polypeptide(L)'
;MVAITTSFLPLTLSAQNGMDHGHRYIDLGLPSGTKWADCNIGAKTRTNYGYYYAWGETSRKTKYDWDSYKFGSDKLTKYCTDSDYGEDGFTDDKEELDLSDDVARKLWGGKWRIPSDEQFEELIEHTKHRWTKINGVKGMLFTGRNGHSIFLPAAGHRYGTSLYDAGSGANYWSRTLNADSPDYAYCLYFYSDGVYVTHLPQLRTHCTARAF
;
A
#
# COMPACT_ATOMS: atom_id res chain seq x y z
N MET A 1 15.76 60.83 3.76
CA MET A 1 16.09 59.61 2.99
C MET A 1 15.66 58.43 3.84
N VAL A 2 14.47 57.87 3.58
CA VAL A 2 13.89 56.78 4.39
C VAL A 2 14.30 55.46 3.74
N ALA A 3 15.15 54.69 4.42
CA ALA A 3 15.53 53.36 3.98
C ALA A 3 14.41 52.38 4.36
N ILE A 4 13.61 51.98 3.38
CA ILE A 4 12.68 50.86 3.51
C ILE A 4 13.54 49.60 3.52
N THR A 5 13.73 49.03 4.71
CA THR A 5 14.30 47.68 4.84
C THR A 5 13.17 46.70 4.57
N THR A 6 13.14 46.16 3.35
CA THR A 6 12.32 45.00 3.02
C THR A 6 12.83 43.81 3.83
N SER A 7 12.10 43.44 4.89
CA SER A 7 12.33 42.18 5.58
C SER A 7 11.87 41.04 4.66
N PHE A 8 12.81 40.45 3.94
CA PHE A 8 12.60 39.12 3.38
C PHE A 8 12.57 38.15 4.56
N LEU A 9 11.37 37.69 4.92
CA LEU A 9 11.22 36.46 5.69
C LEU A 9 12.00 35.37 4.94
N PRO A 10 12.91 34.63 5.58
CA PRO A 10 13.48 33.48 4.93
C PRO A 10 12.34 32.49 4.68
N LEU A 11 12.06 32.22 3.40
CA LEU A 11 11.36 31.00 3.01
C LEU A 11 12.17 29.85 3.62
N THR A 12 11.68 29.27 4.72
CA THR A 12 12.16 27.99 5.20
C THR A 12 11.71 26.94 4.19
N LEU A 13 12.51 26.80 3.13
CA LEU A 13 12.51 25.63 2.28
C LEU A 13 13.08 24.47 3.11
N SER A 14 12.21 23.72 3.77
CA SER A 14 12.48 22.34 4.15
C SER A 14 11.32 21.47 3.70
N ALA A 15 11.28 21.19 2.40
CA ALA A 15 10.59 20.02 1.89
C ALA A 15 11.57 18.85 1.98
N GLN A 16 11.69 18.18 3.13
CA GLN A 16 12.57 17.01 3.30
C GLN A 16 11.95 15.97 4.23
N ASN A 17 11.70 14.77 3.70
CA ASN A 17 11.44 13.49 4.37
C ASN A 17 11.41 13.52 5.90
N GLY A 18 10.22 13.43 6.50
CA GLY A 18 10.04 13.49 7.96
C GLY A 18 9.77 12.13 8.60
N MET A 19 9.61 12.14 9.92
CA MET A 19 9.28 10.97 10.72
C MET A 19 7.88 11.13 11.32
N ASP A 20 7.05 10.10 11.24
CA ASP A 20 5.78 9.99 11.97
C ASP A 20 5.71 8.64 12.68
N HIS A 21 5.47 8.66 14.00
CA HIS A 21 5.42 7.46 14.85
C HIS A 21 6.63 6.51 14.68
N GLY A 22 7.82 7.05 14.44
CA GLY A 22 9.05 6.27 14.28
C GLY A 22 9.27 5.73 12.85
N HIS A 23 8.42 6.12 11.89
CA HIS A 23 8.53 5.70 10.49
C HIS A 23 8.76 6.90 9.57
N ARG A 24 9.64 6.73 8.58
CA ARG A 24 9.95 7.79 7.63
C ARG A 24 8.88 7.86 6.54
N TYR A 25 8.40 9.07 6.28
CA TYR A 25 7.57 9.37 5.12
C TYR A 25 8.32 10.20 4.09
N ILE A 26 7.90 10.07 2.83
CA ILE A 26 8.42 10.76 1.65
C ILE A 26 7.26 11.52 1.02
N ASP A 27 7.43 12.82 0.87
CA ASP A 27 6.49 13.66 0.11
C ASP A 27 6.94 13.68 -1.36
N LEU A 28 6.11 13.10 -2.24
CA LEU A 28 6.36 13.05 -3.70
C LEU A 28 5.82 14.28 -4.43
N GLY A 29 5.18 15.22 -3.73
CA GLY A 29 4.51 16.37 -4.34
C GLY A 29 3.30 15.95 -5.17
N LEU A 30 2.55 14.95 -4.70
CA LEU A 30 1.29 14.52 -5.31
C LEU A 30 0.20 15.59 -5.09
N PRO A 31 -0.75 15.75 -6.03
CA PRO A 31 -1.85 16.70 -5.89
C PRO A 31 -2.62 16.61 -4.56
N SER A 32 -2.89 15.40 -4.07
CA SER A 32 -3.60 15.13 -2.81
C SER A 32 -2.81 15.53 -1.56
N GLY A 33 -1.49 15.73 -1.68
CA GLY A 33 -0.59 15.91 -0.55
C GLY A 33 -0.32 14.61 0.24
N THR A 34 -0.76 13.46 -0.28
CA THR A 34 -0.45 12.13 0.27
C THR A 34 1.06 11.93 0.34
N LYS A 35 1.53 11.51 1.51
CA LYS A 35 2.94 11.18 1.77
C LYS A 35 3.05 9.68 1.86
N TRP A 36 4.20 9.11 1.53
CA TRP A 36 4.35 7.67 1.39
C TRP A 36 5.43 7.15 2.33
N ALA A 37 5.22 6.00 2.97
CA ALA A 37 6.27 5.34 3.73
C ALA A 37 7.48 5.06 2.84
N ASP A 38 8.70 5.17 3.39
CA ASP A 38 9.92 4.87 2.63
C ASP A 38 10.07 3.37 2.34
N CYS A 39 9.57 2.52 3.24
CA CYS A 39 9.70 1.08 3.20
C CYS A 39 8.36 0.38 3.41
N ASN A 40 8.33 -0.91 3.10
CA ASN A 40 7.16 -1.77 3.32
C ASN A 40 6.99 -2.06 4.82
N ILE A 41 5.79 -2.45 5.22
CA ILE A 41 5.54 -2.85 6.61
C ILE A 41 6.41 -4.06 6.96
N GLY A 42 7.14 -3.96 8.07
CA GLY A 42 8.09 -5.00 8.51
C GLY A 42 9.46 -4.96 7.82
N ALA A 43 9.68 -4.04 6.87
CA ALA A 43 10.97 -3.83 6.22
C ALA A 43 11.83 -2.85 7.02
N LYS A 44 13.13 -3.15 7.16
CA LYS A 44 14.10 -2.23 7.77
C LYS A 44 14.66 -1.20 6.80
N THR A 45 14.57 -1.48 5.50
CA THR A 45 15.07 -0.62 4.42
C THR A 45 14.09 -0.60 3.26
N ARG A 46 14.15 0.43 2.41
CA ARG A 46 13.32 0.56 1.21
C ARG A 46 13.42 -0.60 0.22
N THR A 47 14.48 -1.41 0.27
CA THR A 47 14.68 -2.55 -0.64
C THR A 47 14.28 -3.90 -0.04
N ASN A 48 14.05 -3.98 1.27
CA ASN A 48 13.55 -5.22 1.87
C ASN A 48 12.05 -5.40 1.55
N TYR A 49 11.64 -6.63 1.28
CA TYR A 49 10.26 -6.94 0.87
C TYR A 49 9.25 -6.66 1.98
N GLY A 50 9.67 -6.74 3.24
CA GLY A 50 8.78 -6.59 4.38
C GLY A 50 8.02 -7.88 4.67
N TYR A 51 6.86 -7.74 5.29
CA TYR A 51 5.97 -8.84 5.61
C TYR A 51 4.76 -8.87 4.68
N TYR A 52 4.14 -10.04 4.64
CA TYR A 52 2.93 -10.32 3.88
C TYR A 52 1.77 -10.45 4.85
N TYR A 53 0.61 -10.00 4.42
CA TYR A 53 -0.62 -10.02 5.20
C TYR A 53 -1.80 -10.37 4.29
N ALA A 54 -2.76 -11.12 4.83
CA ALA A 54 -4.09 -11.17 4.24
C ALA A 54 -4.77 -9.80 4.41
N TRP A 55 -5.69 -9.48 3.52
CA TRP A 55 -6.41 -8.22 3.52
C TRP A 55 -7.23 -8.08 4.81
N GLY A 56 -7.11 -6.96 5.53
CA GLY A 56 -7.76 -6.79 6.83
C GLY A 56 -7.18 -7.63 7.99
N GLU A 57 -6.14 -8.43 7.75
CA GLU A 57 -5.40 -9.11 8.81
C GLU A 57 -4.16 -8.32 9.22
N THR A 58 -3.90 -8.29 10.52
CA THR A 58 -2.83 -7.49 11.12
C THR A 58 -1.74 -8.37 11.75
N SER A 59 -1.88 -9.69 11.59
CA SER A 59 -0.93 -10.71 12.03
C SER A 59 -0.47 -11.54 10.84
N ARG A 60 0.74 -12.08 10.94
CA ARG A 60 1.33 -12.91 9.88
C ARG A 60 0.90 -14.35 10.05
N LYS A 61 0.86 -15.07 8.92
CA LYS A 61 0.58 -16.50 8.86
C LYS A 61 1.69 -17.25 8.13
N THR A 62 1.68 -18.57 8.26
CA THR A 62 2.56 -19.49 7.51
C THR A 62 1.89 -20.02 6.25
N LYS A 63 0.56 -19.99 6.20
CA LYS A 63 -0.30 -20.37 5.08
C LYS A 63 -1.28 -19.24 4.80
N TYR A 64 -1.46 -18.92 3.52
CA TYR A 64 -2.35 -17.87 3.06
C TYR A 64 -3.25 -18.41 1.96
N ASP A 65 -4.44 -18.79 2.39
CA ASP A 65 -5.56 -19.24 1.56
C ASP A 65 -6.88 -18.90 2.24
N TRP A 66 -7.98 -19.17 1.55
CA TRP A 66 -9.33 -18.89 2.02
C TRP A 66 -9.64 -19.63 3.33
N ASP A 67 -9.26 -20.90 3.48
CA ASP A 67 -9.45 -21.65 4.73
C ASP A 67 -8.77 -20.98 5.94
N SER A 68 -7.67 -20.27 5.72
CA SER A 68 -6.92 -19.56 6.75
C SER A 68 -7.35 -18.09 6.94
N TYR A 69 -8.30 -17.59 6.16
CA TYR A 69 -8.66 -16.17 6.14
C TYR A 69 -9.62 -15.80 7.29
N LYS A 70 -9.30 -14.71 7.99
CA LYS A 70 -10.02 -14.29 9.20
C LYS A 70 -11.49 -13.93 8.96
N PHE A 71 -11.82 -13.42 7.78
CA PHE A 71 -13.14 -12.86 7.47
C PHE A 71 -13.93 -13.69 6.46
N GLY A 72 -13.60 -14.97 6.33
CA GLY A 72 -14.35 -15.92 5.51
C GLY A 72 -13.50 -17.07 5.00
N SER A 73 -14.15 -18.15 4.59
CA SER A 73 -13.53 -19.26 3.85
C SER A 73 -14.23 -19.46 2.51
N ASP A 74 -15.51 -19.80 2.53
CA ASP A 74 -16.37 -19.88 1.33
C ASP A 74 -17.34 -18.70 1.23
N LYS A 75 -17.66 -18.10 2.37
CA LYS A 75 -18.53 -16.93 2.54
C LYS A 75 -17.88 -15.92 3.47
N LEU A 76 -18.21 -14.65 3.28
CA LEU A 76 -17.65 -13.54 4.02
C LEU A 76 -18.45 -13.26 5.28
N THR A 77 -17.72 -13.04 6.37
CA THR A 77 -18.31 -12.68 7.67
C THR A 77 -18.07 -11.21 8.02
N LYS A 78 -17.37 -10.48 7.13
CA LYS A 78 -17.07 -9.04 7.23
C LYS A 78 -16.65 -8.51 5.86
N TYR A 79 -16.88 -7.21 5.62
CA TYR A 79 -16.53 -6.52 4.37
C TYR A 79 -17.22 -7.15 3.18
N CYS A 80 -18.55 -7.11 3.21
CA CYS A 80 -19.41 -7.76 2.25
C CYS A 80 -20.53 -6.81 1.81
N THR A 81 -20.58 -6.54 0.52
CA THR A 81 -21.53 -5.64 -0.16
C THR A 81 -22.61 -6.40 -0.94
N ASP A 82 -22.53 -7.73 -0.99
CA ASP A 82 -23.45 -8.58 -1.74
C ASP A 82 -23.74 -9.84 -0.91
N SER A 83 -25.02 -10.02 -0.54
CA SER A 83 -25.49 -11.13 0.29
C SER A 83 -25.20 -12.51 -0.33
N ASP A 84 -25.02 -12.60 -1.64
CA ASP A 84 -24.63 -13.84 -2.31
C ASP A 84 -23.21 -14.27 -1.94
N TYR A 85 -22.38 -13.37 -1.41
CA TYR A 85 -21.04 -13.66 -0.91
C TYR A 85 -20.98 -13.74 0.62
N GLY A 86 -22.02 -13.30 1.31
CA GLY A 86 -22.11 -13.26 2.77
C GLY A 86 -22.48 -14.59 3.42
N GLU A 87 -21.94 -14.85 4.62
CA GLU A 87 -22.37 -15.98 5.45
C GLU A 87 -23.80 -15.73 5.92
N ASP A 88 -24.70 -16.69 5.68
CA ASP A 88 -26.14 -16.56 5.97
C ASP A 88 -26.80 -15.28 5.43
N GLY A 89 -26.32 -14.79 4.27
CA GLY A 89 -26.81 -13.56 3.63
C GLY A 89 -26.31 -12.27 4.28
N PHE A 90 -25.24 -12.33 5.08
CA PHE A 90 -24.62 -11.17 5.72
C PHE A 90 -24.14 -10.11 4.71
N THR A 91 -24.41 -8.84 5.03
CA THR A 91 -23.72 -7.68 4.44
C THR A 91 -23.41 -6.65 5.52
N ASP A 92 -22.33 -5.88 5.32
CA ASP A 92 -22.01 -4.69 6.12
C ASP A 92 -21.76 -3.44 5.28
N ASP A 93 -21.85 -3.57 3.94
CA ASP A 93 -21.69 -2.52 2.94
C ASP A 93 -20.38 -1.71 3.09
N LYS A 94 -19.36 -2.33 3.71
CA LYS A 94 -18.06 -1.69 3.94
C LYS A 94 -17.15 -1.87 2.74
N GLU A 95 -16.80 -0.77 2.11
CA GLU A 95 -15.90 -0.75 0.95
C GLU A 95 -14.43 -0.42 1.31
N GLU A 96 -14.14 -0.14 2.57
CA GLU A 96 -12.77 0.11 3.03
C GLU A 96 -12.47 -0.60 4.36
N LEU A 97 -11.19 -0.91 4.60
CA LEU A 97 -10.75 -1.45 5.88
C LEU A 97 -11.08 -0.49 7.05
N ASP A 98 -11.64 -1.06 8.12
CA ASP A 98 -11.68 -0.40 9.43
C ASP A 98 -10.26 -0.16 9.93
N LEU A 99 -10.08 0.88 10.75
CA LEU A 99 -8.79 1.18 11.40
C LEU A 99 -8.26 0.01 12.24
N SER A 100 -9.14 -0.84 12.77
CA SER A 100 -8.75 -2.02 13.56
C SER A 100 -8.14 -3.15 12.74
N ASP A 101 -8.41 -3.17 11.43
CA ASP A 101 -7.98 -4.20 10.48
C ASP A 101 -6.94 -3.70 9.49
N ASP A 102 -6.64 -2.39 9.48
CA ASP A 102 -5.54 -1.82 8.73
C ASP A 102 -4.19 -2.13 9.42
N VAL A 103 -3.37 -2.94 8.75
CA VAL A 103 -2.07 -3.37 9.28
C VAL A 103 -1.08 -2.22 9.51
N ALA A 104 -1.10 -1.17 8.69
CA ALA A 104 -0.25 0.00 8.90
C ALA A 104 -0.68 0.74 10.16
N ARG A 105 -1.99 0.99 10.31
CA ARG A 105 -2.54 1.64 11.50
C ARG A 105 -2.24 0.84 12.76
N LYS A 106 -2.39 -0.48 12.71
CA LYS A 106 -2.20 -1.35 13.88
C LYS A 106 -0.76 -1.49 14.33
N LEU A 107 0.18 -1.52 13.38
CA LEU A 107 1.59 -1.71 13.69
C LEU A 107 2.35 -0.41 13.88
N TRP A 108 2.01 0.64 13.12
CA TRP A 108 2.74 1.91 13.12
C TRP A 108 1.97 3.04 13.83
N GLY A 109 0.66 2.88 14.08
CA GLY A 109 -0.15 3.85 14.80
C GLY A 109 -0.41 5.13 13.99
N GLY A 110 -0.67 6.23 14.70
CA GLY A 110 -0.76 7.56 14.10
C GLY A 110 -1.83 7.67 13.02
N LYS A 111 -1.48 8.30 11.89
CA LYS A 111 -2.38 8.39 10.73
C LYS A 111 -2.12 7.32 9.67
N TRP A 112 -1.07 6.51 9.83
CA TRP A 112 -0.66 5.49 8.87
C TRP A 112 -1.82 4.58 8.48
N ARG A 113 -1.91 4.33 7.18
CA ARG A 113 -2.84 3.40 6.52
C ARG A 113 -2.13 2.73 5.35
N ILE A 114 -2.58 1.55 4.92
CA ILE A 114 -2.23 1.09 3.57
C ILE A 114 -3.01 1.93 2.53
N PRO A 115 -2.48 2.22 1.33
CA PRO A 115 -3.12 3.11 0.35
C PRO A 115 -4.54 2.68 -0.02
N SER A 116 -5.42 3.61 -0.40
CA SER A 116 -6.56 3.24 -1.24
C SER A 116 -6.08 2.98 -2.68
N ASP A 117 -6.96 2.38 -3.47
CA ASP A 117 -6.85 2.29 -4.93
C ASP A 117 -6.66 3.67 -5.57
N GLU A 118 -7.48 4.67 -5.22
CA GLU A 118 -7.34 6.05 -5.73
C GLU A 118 -5.93 6.64 -5.47
N GLN A 119 -5.34 6.35 -4.31
CA GLN A 119 -4.00 6.81 -3.99
C GLN A 119 -2.93 6.08 -4.82
N PHE A 120 -3.14 4.81 -5.15
CA PHE A 120 -2.27 4.10 -6.08
C PHE A 120 -2.40 4.61 -7.51
N GLU A 121 -3.62 4.92 -7.95
CA GLU A 121 -3.86 5.57 -9.25
C GLU A 121 -3.15 6.92 -9.32
N GLU A 122 -3.32 7.77 -8.31
CA GLU A 122 -2.61 9.05 -8.23
C GLU A 122 -1.09 8.86 -8.26
N LEU A 123 -0.56 7.86 -7.54
CA LEU A 123 0.88 7.55 -7.58
C LEU A 123 1.34 7.19 -8.99
N ILE A 124 0.58 6.41 -9.75
CA ILE A 124 0.93 6.03 -11.12
C ILE A 124 0.86 7.24 -12.05
N GLU A 125 -0.23 8.00 -11.99
CA GLU A 125 -0.53 9.09 -12.92
C GLU A 125 0.34 10.33 -12.70
N HIS A 126 0.68 10.63 -11.44
CA HIS A 126 1.40 11.86 -11.08
C HIS A 126 2.89 11.66 -10.78
N THR A 127 3.43 10.48 -11.07
CA THR A 127 4.88 10.23 -10.96
C THR A 127 5.47 9.61 -12.21
N LYS A 128 6.79 9.81 -12.40
CA LYS A 128 7.55 9.00 -13.35
C LYS A 128 7.91 7.69 -12.69
N HIS A 129 7.44 6.58 -13.24
CA HIS A 129 7.77 5.24 -12.76
C HIS A 129 8.70 4.52 -13.74
N ARG A 130 9.66 3.75 -13.22
CA ARG A 130 10.51 2.87 -14.03
C ARG A 130 10.93 1.63 -13.26
N TRP A 131 10.96 0.50 -13.96
CA TRP A 131 11.58 -0.71 -13.43
C TRP A 131 13.09 -0.51 -13.29
N THR A 132 13.64 -0.86 -12.13
CA THR A 132 15.07 -0.68 -11.86
C THR A 132 15.57 -1.67 -10.80
N LYS A 133 16.85 -1.53 -10.44
CA LYS A 133 17.53 -2.34 -9.43
C LYS A 133 18.29 -1.44 -8.47
N ILE A 134 17.96 -1.50 -7.18
CA ILE A 134 18.63 -0.76 -6.11
C ILE A 134 19.22 -1.78 -5.13
N ASN A 135 20.52 -1.69 -4.85
CA ASN A 135 21.24 -2.61 -3.96
C ASN A 135 21.00 -4.09 -4.31
N GLY A 136 20.98 -4.42 -5.61
CA GLY A 136 20.74 -5.78 -6.10
C GLY A 136 19.26 -6.20 -6.15
N VAL A 137 18.34 -5.44 -5.55
CA VAL A 137 16.91 -5.76 -5.51
C VAL A 137 16.18 -5.07 -6.66
N LYS A 138 15.46 -5.86 -7.47
CA LYS A 138 14.61 -5.36 -8.55
C LYS A 138 13.28 -4.81 -7.99
N GLY A 139 12.70 -3.84 -8.68
CA GLY A 139 11.42 -3.24 -8.31
C GLY A 139 11.08 -1.98 -9.11
N MET A 140 9.99 -1.33 -8.72
CA MET A 140 9.50 -0.12 -9.37
C MET A 140 9.92 1.11 -8.57
N LEU A 141 10.56 2.08 -9.25
CA LEU A 141 10.92 3.37 -8.67
C LEU A 141 9.94 4.44 -9.15
N PHE A 142 9.21 5.06 -8.24
CA PHE A 142 8.30 6.17 -8.52
C PHE A 142 8.98 7.48 -8.13
N THR A 143 9.04 8.44 -9.04
CA THR A 143 9.68 9.75 -8.85
C THR A 143 8.66 10.86 -9.06
N GLY A 144 8.38 11.60 -7.99
CA GLY A 144 7.47 12.73 -8.01
C GLY A 144 8.03 13.93 -8.77
N ARG A 145 7.15 14.89 -9.08
CA ARG A 145 7.52 16.12 -9.80
C ARG A 145 8.53 16.98 -9.03
N ASN A 146 8.56 16.83 -7.71
CA ASN A 146 9.52 17.49 -6.81
C ASN A 146 10.90 16.79 -6.77
N GLY A 147 11.10 15.69 -7.50
CA GLY A 147 12.35 14.93 -7.55
C GLY A 147 12.55 13.90 -6.43
N HIS A 148 11.68 13.85 -5.42
CA HIS A 148 11.70 12.79 -4.42
C HIS A 148 11.19 11.47 -5.00
N SER A 149 11.58 10.35 -4.39
CA SER A 149 11.21 9.04 -4.89
C SER A 149 10.97 8.00 -3.80
N ILE A 150 10.03 7.10 -4.08
CA ILE A 150 9.85 5.85 -3.33
C ILE A 150 10.20 4.66 -4.23
N PHE A 151 10.69 3.58 -3.62
CA PHE A 151 10.98 2.34 -4.33
C PHE A 151 10.12 1.23 -3.74
N LEU A 152 9.36 0.57 -4.60
CA LEU A 152 8.58 -0.62 -4.28
C LEU A 152 9.37 -1.83 -4.78
N PRO A 153 9.95 -2.65 -3.90
CA PRO A 153 10.63 -3.86 -4.35
C PRO A 153 9.64 -4.82 -5.02
N ALA A 154 10.14 -5.59 -5.97
CA ALA A 154 9.45 -6.71 -6.58
C ALA A 154 9.30 -7.86 -5.57
N ALA A 155 8.44 -7.64 -4.56
CA ALA A 155 8.29 -8.50 -3.40
C ALA A 155 7.42 -9.74 -3.68
N GLY A 156 6.82 -9.86 -4.86
CA GLY A 156 5.92 -10.96 -5.17
C GLY A 156 4.67 -10.99 -4.29
N HIS A 157 4.13 -12.18 -4.12
CA HIS A 157 2.93 -12.47 -3.31
C HIS A 157 2.94 -13.93 -2.84
N ARG A 158 2.19 -14.27 -1.78
CA ARG A 158 2.27 -15.60 -1.11
C ARG A 158 1.03 -16.49 -1.19
N TYR A 159 0.87 -17.35 -2.19
CA TYR A 159 -0.29 -18.27 -2.18
C TYR A 159 0.02 -19.59 -1.45
N GLY A 160 -0.88 -19.98 -0.53
CA GLY A 160 -0.67 -21.09 0.39
C GLY A 160 0.60 -20.87 1.22
N THR A 161 1.56 -21.79 1.13
CA THR A 161 2.86 -21.68 1.79
C THR A 161 3.96 -21.08 0.89
N SER A 162 3.67 -20.90 -0.40
CA SER A 162 4.64 -20.55 -1.42
C SER A 162 4.80 -19.03 -1.56
N LEU A 163 5.92 -18.60 -2.16
CA LEU A 163 6.18 -17.21 -2.53
C LEU A 163 6.40 -17.15 -4.04
N TYR A 164 5.54 -16.42 -4.74
CA TYR A 164 5.53 -16.28 -6.19
C TYR A 164 6.02 -14.89 -6.59
N ASP A 165 6.66 -14.81 -7.75
CA ASP A 165 7.12 -13.57 -8.41
C ASP A 165 8.08 -12.67 -7.63
N ALA A 166 8.64 -13.18 -6.53
CA ALA A 166 9.70 -12.49 -5.82
C ALA A 166 10.89 -12.24 -6.74
N GLY A 167 11.20 -10.97 -6.98
CA GLY A 167 12.26 -10.50 -7.88
C GLY A 167 11.82 -10.29 -9.33
N SER A 168 10.61 -10.66 -9.72
CA SER A 168 10.05 -10.44 -11.07
C SER A 168 8.86 -9.48 -11.07
N GLY A 169 8.04 -9.45 -10.02
CA GLY A 169 6.89 -8.54 -9.89
C GLY A 169 6.45 -8.34 -8.44
N ALA A 170 5.36 -7.63 -8.21
CA ALA A 170 4.77 -7.49 -6.88
C ALA A 170 3.29 -7.17 -6.89
N ASN A 171 2.66 -7.50 -5.76
CA ASN A 171 1.31 -7.06 -5.39
C ASN A 171 1.37 -6.31 -4.06
N TYR A 172 0.77 -5.12 -4.02
CA TYR A 172 0.66 -4.29 -2.81
C TYR A 172 -0.80 -4.01 -2.49
N TRP A 173 -1.21 -4.32 -1.26
CA TRP A 173 -2.59 -4.12 -0.89
C TRP A 173 -3.02 -2.66 -0.91
N SER A 174 -4.22 -2.43 -1.46
CA SER A 174 -5.02 -1.28 -1.12
C SER A 174 -5.99 -1.61 0.03
N ARG A 175 -6.44 -0.59 0.76
CA ARG A 175 -7.49 -0.71 1.79
C ARG A 175 -8.91 -0.75 1.20
N THR A 176 -9.05 -0.62 -0.12
CA THR A 176 -10.33 -0.56 -0.84
C THR A 176 -10.78 -1.95 -1.28
N LEU A 177 -12.04 -2.27 -0.99
CA LEU A 177 -12.77 -3.43 -1.46
C LEU A 177 -13.15 -3.26 -2.94
N ASN A 178 -13.33 -4.34 -3.67
CA ASN A 178 -14.18 -4.28 -4.86
C ASN A 178 -15.65 -4.46 -4.43
N ALA A 179 -16.46 -3.41 -4.54
CA ALA A 179 -17.87 -3.45 -4.14
C ALA A 179 -18.73 -4.37 -5.03
N ASP A 180 -18.39 -4.50 -6.32
CA ASP A 180 -19.10 -5.36 -7.27
C ASP A 180 -18.74 -6.85 -7.11
N SER A 181 -17.64 -7.14 -6.42
CA SER A 181 -17.18 -8.50 -6.14
C SER A 181 -16.48 -8.51 -4.79
N PRO A 182 -17.24 -8.59 -3.68
CA PRO A 182 -16.72 -8.40 -2.33
C PRO A 182 -15.81 -9.54 -1.85
N ASP A 183 -15.48 -10.51 -2.68
CA ASP A 183 -14.38 -11.47 -2.49
C ASP A 183 -13.04 -10.99 -3.09
N TYR A 184 -13.00 -9.78 -3.67
CA TYR A 184 -11.81 -9.14 -4.23
C TYR A 184 -11.49 -7.84 -3.47
N ALA A 185 -10.21 -7.50 -3.39
CA ALA A 185 -9.78 -6.18 -2.95
C ALA A 185 -8.80 -5.61 -3.98
N TYR A 186 -8.71 -4.29 -4.05
CA TYR A 186 -7.80 -3.62 -4.97
C TYR A 186 -6.35 -3.73 -4.49
N CYS A 187 -5.42 -3.76 -5.44
CA CYS A 187 -3.99 -3.77 -5.20
C CYS A 187 -3.26 -3.01 -6.31
N LEU A 188 -2.06 -2.53 -5.98
CA LEU A 188 -1.08 -2.12 -6.98
C LEU A 188 -0.31 -3.35 -7.45
N TYR A 189 -0.30 -3.55 -8.76
CA TYR A 189 0.40 -4.65 -9.42
C TYR A 189 1.45 -4.14 -10.40
N PHE A 190 2.61 -4.78 -10.45
CA PHE A 190 3.61 -4.47 -11.46
C PHE A 190 4.56 -5.62 -11.79
N TYR A 191 5.04 -5.60 -13.03
CA TYR A 191 6.21 -6.31 -13.54
C TYR A 191 7.20 -5.30 -14.15
N SER A 192 8.20 -5.78 -14.89
CA SER A 192 9.18 -4.92 -15.55
C SER A 192 8.62 -4.07 -16.70
N ASP A 193 7.52 -4.50 -17.30
CA ASP A 193 6.89 -3.91 -18.49
C ASP A 193 5.69 -3.02 -18.17
N GLY A 194 5.16 -3.04 -16.94
CA GLY A 194 4.03 -2.20 -16.57
C GLY A 194 3.71 -2.17 -15.08
N VAL A 195 2.91 -1.17 -14.70
CA VAL A 195 2.33 -0.99 -13.37
C VAL A 195 0.90 -0.47 -13.51
N TYR A 196 -0.03 -1.02 -12.74
CA TYR A 196 -1.44 -0.64 -12.76
C TYR A 196 -2.13 -1.04 -11.45
N VAL A 197 -3.32 -0.47 -11.21
CA VAL A 197 -4.23 -0.91 -10.15
C VAL A 197 -5.12 -2.03 -10.70
N THR A 198 -5.31 -3.09 -9.92
CA THR A 198 -6.19 -4.22 -10.27
C THR A 198 -6.84 -4.77 -9.01
N HIS A 199 -7.72 -5.74 -9.16
CA HIS A 199 -8.40 -6.44 -8.07
C HIS A 199 -8.30 -7.94 -8.33
N LEU A 200 -7.93 -8.73 -7.31
CA LEU A 200 -7.76 -10.17 -7.47
C LEU A 200 -8.28 -10.94 -6.24
N PRO A 201 -9.00 -12.07 -6.43
CA PRO A 201 -9.61 -12.81 -5.33
C PRO A 201 -8.55 -13.64 -4.61
N GLN A 202 -7.60 -14.23 -5.34
CA GLN A 202 -6.50 -15.01 -4.76
C GLN A 202 -5.61 -14.12 -3.88
N LEU A 203 -5.57 -12.82 -4.17
CA LEU A 203 -4.75 -11.91 -3.42
C LEU A 203 -5.28 -11.65 -2.03
N ARG A 204 -6.61 -11.78 -1.75
CA ARG A 204 -7.23 -11.49 -0.41
C ARG A 204 -6.48 -12.09 0.75
N THR A 205 -5.81 -13.19 0.49
CA THR A 205 -5.11 -13.95 1.48
C THR A 205 -3.65 -13.50 1.65
N HIS A 206 -3.04 -12.75 0.73
CA HIS A 206 -1.64 -12.32 0.80
C HIS A 206 -1.23 -11.21 -0.17
N CYS A 207 -0.78 -10.06 0.33
CA CYS A 207 0.10 -9.16 -0.42
C CYS A 207 1.12 -8.52 0.51
N THR A 208 2.11 -7.87 -0.10
CA THR A 208 2.95 -6.94 0.65
C THR A 208 2.14 -5.70 0.99
N ALA A 209 2.42 -5.06 2.13
CA ALA A 209 1.78 -3.81 2.50
C ALA A 209 2.82 -2.69 2.56
N ARG A 210 2.48 -1.53 2.00
CA ARG A 210 3.18 -0.27 2.23
C ARG A 210 2.19 0.69 2.88
N ALA A 211 2.68 1.56 3.76
CA ALA A 211 1.86 2.58 4.39
C ALA A 211 2.03 3.95 3.69
N PHE A 212 1.11 4.87 3.97
CA PHE A 212 1.16 6.28 3.59
C PHE A 212 0.81 7.16 4.80
#